data_AF-A0A7J2RX11-F1
#
_entry.id   AF-A0A7J2RX11-F1
#
_cell.length_a   1.000
_cell.length_b   1.000
_cell.length_c   1.000
_cell.angle_alpha   90.00
_cell.angle_beta   90.00
_cell.angle_gamma   90.00
#
_symmetry.space_group_name_H-M   'P 1'
#
loop_
_entity.id
_entity.type
_entity.pdbx_description
1 polymer ?
#
loop_
_entity_poly.entity_id
_entity_poly.type
_entity_poly.pdbx_seq_one_letter_code
_entity_poly.pdbx_strand_id
1 'polypeptide(L)'
;MADRTNVLITILVLTIVILAGVLIFNFMIKPAFNGYVVDKQVEAQNILLTNIVAQATQNGFVQIPIDGNQTLFLAPFNPQQASATPQG
;
A
#
# COMPACT_ATOMS: atom_id res chain seq x y z
N MET A 1 47.87 31.56 -11.71
CA MET A 1 46.77 31.55 -10.72
C MET A 1 45.39 31.27 -11.35
N ALA A 2 45.23 31.43 -12.67
CA ALA A 2 43.97 31.13 -13.36
C ALA A 2 43.60 29.63 -13.34
N ASP A 3 44.57 28.72 -13.45
CA ASP A 3 44.29 27.27 -13.58
C ASP A 3 43.62 26.68 -12.34
N ARG A 4 44.07 27.06 -11.13
CA ARG A 4 43.47 26.57 -9.88
C ARG A 4 42.04 27.10 -9.70
N THR A 5 41.78 28.32 -10.16
CA THR A 5 40.44 28.93 -10.08
C THR A 5 39.48 28.26 -11.05
N ASN A 6 39.92 27.97 -12.28
CA ASN A 6 39.11 27.23 -13.25
C ASN A 6 38.83 25.79 -12.81
N VAL A 7 39.81 25.10 -12.23
CA VAL A 7 39.61 23.75 -11.65
C VAL A 7 38.61 23.78 -10.50
N LEU A 8 38.70 24.79 -9.62
CA LEU A 8 37.79 24.95 -8.48
C LEU A 8 36.36 25.25 -8.96
N ILE A 9 36.19 26.14 -9.94
CA ILE A 9 34.88 26.42 -10.56
C ILE A 9 34.33 25.15 -11.23
N THR A 10 35.16 24.38 -11.92
CA THR A 10 34.75 23.15 -12.62
C THR A 10 34.23 22.11 -11.63
N ILE A 11 34.95 21.88 -10.53
CA ILE A 11 34.52 20.97 -9.45
C ILE A 11 33.22 21.45 -8.80
N LEU A 12 33.09 22.76 -8.57
CA LEU A 12 31.90 23.33 -7.93
C LEU A 12 30.65 23.18 -8.82
N VAL A 13 30.78 23.43 -10.13
CA VAL A 13 29.72 23.21 -11.11
C VAL A 13 29.37 21.73 -11.23
N LEU A 14 30.36 20.85 -11.30
CA LEU A 14 30.15 19.40 -11.35
C LEU A 14 29.36 18.91 -10.13
N THR A 15 29.68 19.44 -8.95
CA THR A 15 29.01 19.10 -7.68
C THR A 15 27.55 19.54 -7.70
N ILE A 16 27.26 20.75 -8.19
CA ILE A 16 25.87 21.24 -8.33
C ILE A 16 25.08 20.38 -9.31
N VAL A 17 25.68 19.98 -10.44
CA VAL A 17 25.01 19.11 -11.44
C VAL A 17 24.67 17.74 -10.84
N ILE A 18 25.59 17.14 -10.08
CA ILE A 18 25.35 15.86 -9.41
C ILE A 18 24.23 16.00 -8.36
N LEU A 19 24.27 17.06 -7.53
CA LEU A 19 23.23 17.34 -6.55
C LEU A 19 21.86 17.53 -7.20
N ALA A 20 21.78 18.27 -8.31
CA ALA A 20 20.54 18.45 -9.06
C ALA A 20 20.00 17.11 -9.60
N GLY A 21 20.88 16.25 -10.13
CA GLY A 21 20.50 14.91 -10.58
C GLY A 21 19.94 14.03 -9.46
N VAL A 22 20.54 14.07 -8.27
CA VAL A 22 20.08 13.32 -7.09
C VAL A 22 18.69 13.80 -6.63
N LEU A 23 18.43 15.11 -6.67
CA LEU A 23 17.12 15.67 -6.34
C LEU A 23 16.05 15.20 -7.32
N ILE A 24 16.32 15.26 -8.63
CA ILE A 24 15.38 14.76 -9.67
C ILE A 24 15.08 13.27 -9.46
N PHE A 25 16.12 12.45 -9.22
CA PHE A 25 15.95 11.02 -8.97
C PHE A 25 15.07 10.74 -7.75
N ASN A 26 15.35 11.40 -6.61
CA ASN A 26 14.58 11.18 -5.39
C ASN A 26 13.15 11.72 -5.47
N PHE A 27 12.92 12.83 -6.18
CA PHE A 27 11.63 13.52 -6.17
C PHE A 27 10.67 13.06 -7.26
N MET A 28 11.16 12.46 -8.34
CA MET A 28 10.32 12.05 -9.48
C MET A 28 10.25 10.54 -9.65
N ILE A 29 11.37 9.84 -9.47
CA ILE A 29 11.44 8.39 -9.69
C ILE A 29 10.94 7.62 -8.47
N LYS A 30 11.37 8.01 -7.25
CA LYS A 30 10.94 7.34 -6.01
C LYS A 30 9.41 7.40 -5.74
N PRO A 31 8.72 8.55 -5.89
CA PRO A 31 7.27 8.59 -5.68
C PRO A 31 6.48 7.87 -6.78
N ALA A 32 7.00 7.79 -8.01
CA ALA A 32 6.35 7.02 -9.08
C ALA A 32 6.27 5.52 -8.74
N PHE A 33 7.29 4.95 -8.09
CA PHE A 33 7.25 3.57 -7.61
C PHE A 33 6.42 3.40 -6.33
N ASN A 34 6.47 4.36 -5.40
CA ASN A 34 5.68 4.29 -4.17
C ASN A 34 4.17 4.46 -4.42
N GLY A 35 3.77 5.34 -5.35
CA GLY A 35 2.37 5.49 -5.76
C GLY A 35 1.82 4.21 -6.36
N TYR A 36 2.60 3.51 -7.19
CA TYR A 36 2.18 2.26 -7.81
C TYR A 36 1.90 1.14 -6.79
N VAL A 37 2.68 1.06 -5.72
CA VAL A 37 2.49 0.02 -4.69
C VAL A 37 1.32 0.36 -3.76
N VAL A 38 1.13 1.64 -3.41
CA VAL A 38 0.00 2.08 -2.58
C VAL A 38 -1.32 1.95 -3.33
N ASP A 39 -1.39 2.37 -4.59
CA ASP A 39 -2.60 2.20 -5.41
C ASP A 39 -2.94 0.72 -5.60
N LYS A 40 -1.94 -0.14 -5.83
CA LYS A 40 -2.16 -1.59 -5.93
C LYS A 40 -2.64 -2.22 -4.62
N GLN A 41 -2.16 -1.75 -3.47
CA GLN A 41 -2.64 -2.21 -2.17
C GLN A 41 -4.08 -1.77 -1.89
N VAL A 42 -4.48 -0.58 -2.33
CA VAL A 42 -5.86 -0.09 -2.20
C VAL A 42 -6.80 -0.84 -3.14
N GLU A 43 -6.36 -1.12 -4.37
CA GLU A 43 -7.13 -1.89 -5.36
C GLU A 43 -7.36 -3.35 -4.90
N ALA A 44 -6.32 -4.01 -4.38
CA ALA A 44 -6.44 -5.37 -3.85
C ALA A 44 -7.38 -5.45 -2.64
N GLN A 45 -7.33 -4.48 -1.71
CA GLN A 45 -8.22 -4.44 -0.54
C GLN A 45 -9.69 -4.27 -0.94
N ASN A 46 -9.99 -3.37 -1.89
CA ASN A 46 -11.36 -3.17 -2.35
C ASN A 46 -11.94 -4.44 -3.02
N ILE A 47 -11.13 -5.15 -3.81
CA ILE A 47 -11.57 -6.38 -4.47
C ILE A 47 -11.85 -7.48 -3.44
N LEU A 48 -10.99 -7.64 -2.43
CA LEU A 48 -11.16 -8.65 -1.38
C LEU A 48 -12.42 -8.38 -0.55
N LEU A 49 -12.63 -7.14 -0.10
CA LEU A 49 -13.82 -6.77 0.68
C LEU A 49 -15.10 -6.97 -0.13
N THR A 50 -15.11 -6.60 -1.41
CA THR A 50 -16.26 -6.78 -2.30
C THR A 50 -16.60 -8.27 -2.46
N ASN A 51 -15.59 -9.12 -2.63
CA ASN A 51 -15.78 -10.57 -2.73
C ASN A 51 -16.29 -11.19 -1.42
N ILE A 52 -15.77 -10.75 -0.26
CA ILE A 52 -16.24 -11.18 1.05
C ILE A 52 -17.72 -10.81 1.23
N VAL A 53 -18.09 -9.56 0.95
CA VAL A 53 -19.48 -9.10 1.07
C VAL A 53 -20.40 -9.86 0.10
N ALA A 54 -19.97 -10.09 -1.14
CA ALA A 54 -20.74 -10.85 -2.12
C ALA A 54 -20.97 -12.30 -1.66
N GLN A 55 -19.92 -12.96 -1.15
CA GLN A 55 -20.03 -14.33 -0.61
C GLN A 55 -20.92 -14.38 0.64
N ALA A 56 -20.83 -13.39 1.53
CA ALA A 56 -21.68 -13.28 2.71
C ALA A 56 -23.16 -13.11 2.33
N THR A 57 -23.43 -12.32 1.29
CA THR A 57 -24.79 -12.01 0.83
C THR A 57 -25.41 -13.19 0.08
N GLN A 58 -24.62 -13.92 -0.71
CA GLN A 58 -25.12 -15.03 -1.53
C GLN A 58 -25.25 -16.35 -0.73
N ASN A 59 -24.26 -16.67 0.10
CA ASN A 59 -24.20 -17.96 0.81
C ASN A 59 -24.59 -17.84 2.28
N GLY A 60 -24.84 -16.61 2.78
CA GLY A 60 -25.13 -16.36 4.20
C GLY A 60 -23.91 -16.46 5.11
N PHE A 61 -22.74 -16.81 4.59
CA PHE A 61 -21.47 -16.86 5.31
C PHE A 61 -20.28 -16.81 4.34
N VAL A 62 -19.11 -16.45 4.86
CA VAL A 62 -17.83 -16.39 4.12
C VAL A 62 -16.85 -17.35 4.76
N GLN A 63 -16.11 -18.10 3.94
CA GLN A 63 -15.05 -18.99 4.39
C GLN A 63 -13.71 -18.34 4.14
N ILE A 64 -12.99 -18.01 5.21
CA ILE A 64 -11.61 -17.53 5.13
C ILE A 64 -10.69 -18.67 5.55
N PRO A 65 -9.85 -19.21 4.65
CA PRO A 65 -8.84 -20.16 5.05
C PRO A 65 -7.82 -19.46 5.96
N ILE A 66 -7.62 -20.00 7.14
CA ILE A 66 -6.55 -19.63 8.08
C ILE A 66 -5.48 -20.73 7.99
N ASP A 67 -4.21 -20.32 8.08
CA ASP A 67 -3.06 -21.20 7.85
C ASP A 67 -3.19 -22.54 8.59
N GLY A 68 -2.73 -23.62 7.93
CA GLY A 68 -2.70 -24.94 8.55
C GLY A 68 -4.05 -25.64 8.62
N ASN A 69 -4.82 -25.62 7.52
CA ASN A 69 -6.05 -26.42 7.33
C ASN A 69 -7.22 -26.03 8.25
N GLN A 70 -7.22 -24.80 8.76
CA GLN A 70 -8.37 -24.24 9.47
C GLN A 70 -9.16 -23.33 8.51
N THR A 71 -10.48 -23.31 8.65
CA THR A 71 -11.34 -22.38 7.90
C THR A 71 -12.16 -21.60 8.91
N LEU A 72 -12.05 -20.28 8.87
CA LEU A 72 -12.88 -19.37 9.66
C LEU A 72 -14.15 -19.07 8.87
N PHE A 73 -15.30 -19.37 9.49
CA PHE A 73 -16.61 -19.05 8.94
C PHE A 73 -17.08 -17.71 9.52
N LEU A 74 -17.30 -16.72 8.66
CA LEU A 74 -17.85 -15.41 9.02
C LEU A 74 -19.31 -15.35 8.59
N ALA A 75 -20.23 -15.14 9.54
CA ALA A 75 -21.62 -14.89 9.24
C ALA A 75 -21.93 -13.38 9.36
N PRO A 76 -22.87 -12.84 8.55
CA PRO A 76 -23.32 -11.47 8.69
C PRO A 76 -23.96 -11.28 10.06
N PHE A 77 -23.48 -10.29 10.81
CA PHE A 77 -24.02 -9.97 12.12
C PHE A 77 -25.41 -9.33 11.96
N ASN A 78 -26.44 -10.00 12.49
CA ASN A 78 -27.77 -9.42 12.59
C ASN A 78 -28.00 -8.88 14.01
N PRO A 79 -28.06 -7.55 14.21
CA PRO A 79 -28.23 -6.94 15.53
C PRO A 79 -29.55 -7.34 16.21
N GLN A 80 -30.56 -7.79 15.47
CA GLN A 80 -31.84 -8.24 16.01
C GLN A 80 -31.77 -9.65 16.65
N GLN A 81 -30.80 -10.47 16.25
CA GLN A 81 -30.57 -11.79 16.85
C GLN A 81 -29.68 -11.69 18.09
N ALA A 82 -28.82 -10.67 18.19
CA ALA A 82 -27.95 -10.45 19.34
C ALA A 82 -28.71 -10.03 20.62
N SER A 83 -29.90 -9.46 20.47
CA SER A 83 -30.80 -9.12 21.60
C SER A 83 -31.65 -10.29 22.09
N ALA A 84 -31.55 -11.48 21.48
CA ALA A 84 -32.34 -12.66 21.83
C ALA A 84 -31.52 -13.78 22.53
N THR A 85 -30.22 -13.60 22.74
CA THR A 85 -29.38 -14.58 23.45
C THR A 85 -29.33 -14.22 24.94
N PRO A 86 -29.91 -15.03 25.85
CA PRO A 86 -29.68 -14.87 27.27
C PRO A 86 -28.19 -15.06 27.55
N GLN A 87 -27.56 -14.06 28.14
CA GLN A 87 -26.24 -14.21 28.76
C GLN A 87 -26.41 -15.27 29.87
N GLY A 88 -25.74 -16.41 29.69
CA GLY A 88 -25.55 -17.40 30.75
C GLY A 88 -24.54 -16.92 31.78
#